data_AF-A0A098GH69-F1
#
_entry.id   AF-A0A098GH69-F1
#
_cell.length_a   1.000
_cell.length_b   1.000
_cell.length_c   1.000
_cell.angle_alpha   90.00
_cell.angle_beta   90.00
_cell.angle_gamma   90.00
#
_symmetry.space_group_name_H-M   'P 1'
#
loop_
_entity.id
_entity.type
_entity.pdbx_description
1 polymer ?
#
loop_
_entity_poly.entity_id
_entity_poly.type
_entity_poly.pdbx_seq_one_letter_code
_entity_poly.pdbx_strand_id
1 'polypeptide(L)'
;MIDFMNYVGGKDKKTFGLYYIKLGILLFYALWFLIACVTNVINLLNALDIINAWKFNSGNLLALKNLIFKFDASYLLLGLLFISGVFVQAFSSMLFFLASFAFWRERNKWKLINLAFAISMMLWAAFVIIEEIFIDYSYEPTHLRLLALELVSLLAFHLLADETKK
;
A
#
# COMPACT_ATOMS: atom_id res chain seq x y z
N MET A 1 -22.42 -22.69 40.76
CA MET A 1 -23.05 -22.39 39.45
C MET A 1 -23.31 -20.88 39.27
N ILE A 2 -22.55 -19.99 39.93
CA ILE A 2 -22.63 -18.53 39.76
C ILE A 2 -21.29 -17.95 39.24
N ASP A 3 -20.21 -18.75 39.22
CA ASP A 3 -18.89 -18.32 38.73
C ASP A 3 -18.61 -18.54 37.24
N PHE A 4 -19.50 -19.19 36.49
CA PHE A 4 -19.30 -19.41 35.04
C PHE A 4 -19.80 -18.23 34.19
N MET A 5 -20.65 -17.36 34.75
CA MET A 5 -21.23 -16.22 34.03
C MET A 5 -20.42 -14.92 34.16
N ASN A 6 -19.45 -14.86 35.09
CA ASN A 6 -18.57 -13.69 35.25
C ASN A 6 -17.30 -13.75 34.36
N TYR A 7 -17.09 -14.83 33.60
CA TYR A 7 -15.84 -15.04 32.85
C TYR A 7 -15.85 -14.52 31.40
N VAL A 8 -17.00 -14.05 30.87
CA VAL A 8 -17.15 -13.77 29.42
C VAL A 8 -17.38 -12.27 29.09
N GLY A 9 -17.35 -11.38 30.08
CA GLY A 9 -18.01 -10.07 29.95
C GLY A 9 -17.25 -8.92 29.28
N GLY A 10 -15.92 -8.83 29.36
CA GLY A 10 -15.27 -7.51 29.17
C GLY A 10 -13.93 -7.46 28.44
N LYS A 11 -13.10 -8.52 28.52
CA LYS A 11 -11.79 -8.53 27.86
C LYS A 11 -11.87 -8.95 26.38
N ASP A 12 -12.67 -9.96 26.04
CA ASP A 12 -12.79 -10.55 24.69
C ASP A 12 -13.33 -9.61 23.60
N LYS A 13 -14.15 -8.60 23.95
CA LYS A 13 -14.83 -7.79 22.91
C LYS A 13 -13.91 -6.75 22.26
N LYS A 14 -13.04 -6.10 23.05
CA LYS A 14 -12.17 -5.02 22.55
C LYS A 14 -11.13 -5.57 21.57
N THR A 15 -10.63 -6.73 21.90
CA THR A 15 -9.57 -7.46 21.24
C THR A 15 -10.06 -8.25 20.02
N PHE A 16 -11.28 -8.80 20.07
CA PHE A 16 -11.99 -9.24 18.85
C PHE A 16 -12.06 -8.10 17.82
N GLY A 17 -12.42 -6.88 18.24
CA GLY A 17 -12.42 -5.71 17.36
C GLY A 17 -11.05 -5.39 16.75
N LEU A 18 -9.98 -5.44 17.55
CA LEU A 18 -8.60 -5.18 17.09
C LEU A 18 -8.16 -6.17 16.00
N TYR A 19 -8.54 -7.44 16.11
CA TYR A 19 -8.23 -8.45 15.10
C TYR A 19 -8.80 -8.07 13.72
N TYR A 20 -10.08 -7.69 13.64
CA TYR A 20 -10.71 -7.32 12.37
C TYR A 20 -10.23 -5.96 11.86
N ILE A 21 -9.87 -5.03 12.74
CA ILE A 21 -9.24 -3.77 12.36
C ILE A 21 -7.90 -4.04 11.67
N LYS A 22 -7.03 -4.85 12.29
CA LYS A 22 -5.74 -5.25 11.70
C LYS A 22 -5.95 -5.94 10.35
N LEU A 23 -6.82 -6.94 10.28
CA LEU A 23 -7.13 -7.63 9.01
C LEU A 23 -7.68 -6.67 7.95
N GLY A 24 -8.56 -5.75 8.34
CA GLY A 24 -9.12 -4.73 7.47
C GLY A 24 -8.06 -3.79 6.91
N ILE A 25 -7.06 -3.39 7.71
CA ILE A 25 -5.92 -2.58 7.26
C ILE A 25 -5.11 -3.31 6.18
N LEU A 26 -4.81 -4.60 6.38
CA LEU A 26 -4.04 -5.37 5.38
C LEU A 26 -4.81 -5.52 4.07
N LEU A 27 -6.11 -5.82 4.14
CA LEU A 27 -6.96 -5.94 2.96
C LEU A 27 -7.16 -4.59 2.26
N PHE A 28 -7.25 -3.50 3.02
CA PHE A 28 -7.31 -2.15 2.48
C PHE A 28 -6.08 -1.86 1.62
N TYR A 29 -4.86 -2.05 2.14
CA TYR A 29 -3.65 -1.82 1.35
C TYR A 29 -3.54 -2.76 0.16
N ALA A 30 -3.91 -4.04 0.32
CA ALA A 30 -3.92 -5.01 -0.78
C ALA A 30 -4.78 -4.52 -1.96
N LEU A 31 -6.02 -4.10 -1.68
CA LEU A 31 -6.97 -3.61 -2.68
C LEU A 31 -6.56 -2.24 -3.23
N TRP A 32 -6.08 -1.35 -2.38
CA TRP A 32 -5.65 -0.02 -2.79
C TRP A 32 -4.49 -0.08 -3.77
N PHE A 33 -3.46 -0.88 -3.47
CA PHE A 33 -2.33 -1.10 -4.38
C PHE A 33 -2.76 -1.83 -5.67
N LEU A 34 -3.72 -2.75 -5.59
CA LEU A 34 -4.27 -3.40 -6.78
C LEU A 34 -4.93 -2.39 -7.70
N ILE A 35 -5.78 -1.51 -7.16
CA ILE A 35 -6.45 -0.45 -7.93
C ILE A 35 -5.42 0.51 -8.52
N ALA A 36 -4.42 0.95 -7.74
CA ALA A 36 -3.33 1.80 -8.23
C ALA A 36 -2.57 1.12 -9.38
N CYS A 37 -2.21 -0.16 -9.24
CA CYS A 37 -1.55 -0.94 -10.27
C CYS A 37 -2.42 -1.02 -11.54
N VAL A 38 -3.68 -1.44 -11.41
CA VAL A 38 -4.58 -1.62 -12.57
C VAL A 38 -4.81 -0.30 -13.30
N THR A 39 -5.02 0.80 -12.59
CA THR A 39 -5.22 2.12 -13.19
C THR A 39 -3.95 2.66 -13.86
N ASN A 40 -2.75 2.33 -13.35
CA ASN A 40 -1.48 2.63 -14.02
C ASN A 40 -1.22 1.75 -15.25
N VAL A 41 -1.59 0.48 -15.21
CA VAL A 41 -1.57 -0.40 -16.40
C VAL A 41 -2.50 0.15 -17.48
N ILE A 42 -3.73 0.53 -17.12
CA ILE A 42 -4.67 1.20 -18.04
C ILE A 42 -4.05 2.50 -18.57
N ASN A 43 -3.35 3.28 -17.75
CA ASN A 43 -2.68 4.49 -18.20
C ASN A 43 -1.61 4.20 -19.26
N LEU A 44 -0.82 3.15 -19.08
CA LEU A 44 0.19 2.71 -20.05
C LEU A 44 -0.45 2.22 -21.35
N LEU A 45 -1.48 1.38 -21.26
CA LEU A 45 -2.18 0.83 -22.43
C LEU A 45 -2.86 1.92 -23.27
N ASN A 46 -3.44 2.95 -22.62
CA ASN A 46 -3.96 4.12 -23.33
C ASN A 46 -2.83 4.92 -24.02
N ALA A 47 -1.67 5.08 -23.38
CA ALA A 47 -0.55 5.82 -23.97
C ALA A 47 0.13 5.08 -25.14
N LEU A 48 -0.12 3.77 -25.26
CA LEU A 48 0.31 2.92 -26.37
C LEU A 48 -0.79 2.74 -27.43
N ASP A 49 -1.92 3.45 -27.31
CA ASP A 49 -3.09 3.35 -28.20
C ASP A 49 -3.68 1.93 -28.31
N ILE A 50 -3.47 1.07 -27.30
CA ILE A 50 -3.98 -0.31 -27.27
C ILE A 50 -5.47 -0.35 -26.85
N ILE A 51 -5.86 0.55 -25.94
CA ILE A 51 -7.23 0.68 -25.43
C ILE A 51 -7.66 2.14 -25.41
N ASN A 52 -8.96 2.39 -25.23
CA ASN A 52 -9.54 3.73 -25.14
C ASN A 52 -10.39 3.88 -23.86
N ALA A 53 -9.73 3.76 -22.70
CA ALA A 53 -10.34 3.72 -21.38
C ALA A 53 -9.93 4.92 -20.51
N TRP A 54 -10.03 6.15 -21.05
CA TRP A 54 -9.54 7.37 -20.40
C TRP A 54 -10.15 7.67 -19.02
N LYS A 55 -11.39 7.21 -18.78
CA LYS A 55 -12.06 7.40 -17.48
C LYS A 55 -11.44 6.59 -16.33
N PHE A 56 -10.65 5.56 -16.65
CA PHE A 56 -10.10 4.63 -15.67
C PHE A 56 -8.56 4.66 -15.62
N ASN A 57 -7.92 5.64 -16.27
CA ASN A 57 -6.48 5.84 -16.12
C ASN A 57 -6.19 6.64 -14.85
N SER A 58 -5.00 6.43 -14.28
CA SER A 58 -4.55 7.14 -13.08
C SER A 58 -4.06 8.57 -13.35
N GLY A 59 -3.70 8.90 -14.60
CA GLY A 59 -3.01 10.13 -14.98
C GLY A 59 -1.52 10.18 -14.58
N ASN A 60 -1.01 9.19 -13.85
CA ASN A 60 0.34 9.22 -13.29
C ASN A 60 1.45 9.20 -14.36
N LEU A 61 1.22 8.56 -15.51
CA LEU A 61 2.22 8.56 -16.59
C LEU A 61 2.42 9.97 -17.15
N LEU A 62 1.33 10.72 -17.32
CA LEU A 62 1.39 12.11 -17.77
C LEU A 62 2.01 13.00 -16.70
N ALA A 63 1.65 12.81 -15.43
CA ALA A 63 2.25 13.53 -14.31
C ALA A 63 3.77 13.29 -14.24
N LEU A 64 4.21 12.04 -14.34
CA LEU A 64 5.63 11.69 -14.33
C LEU A 64 6.37 12.21 -15.56
N LYS A 65 5.75 12.17 -16.75
CA LYS A 65 6.30 12.78 -17.96
C LYS A 65 6.54 14.28 -17.77
N ASN A 66 5.54 14.99 -17.23
CA ASN A 66 5.62 16.42 -16.98
C ASN A 66 6.64 16.77 -15.90
N LEU A 67 6.87 15.87 -14.93
CA LEU A 67 7.89 16.01 -13.91
C LEU A 67 9.30 15.97 -14.52
N ILE A 68 9.63 14.90 -15.24
CA ILE A 68 11.02 14.64 -15.63
C ILE A 68 11.46 15.39 -16.89
N PHE A 69 10.54 15.73 -17.79
CA PHE A 69 10.89 16.48 -19.01
C PHE A 69 11.12 17.97 -18.79
N LYS A 70 10.90 18.49 -17.57
CA LYS A 70 11.43 19.80 -17.17
C LYS A 70 12.97 19.85 -17.18
N PHE A 71 13.62 18.68 -17.18
CA PHE A 71 15.07 18.53 -17.08
C PHE A 71 15.66 17.73 -18.26
N ASP A 72 15.02 17.80 -19.44
CA ASP A 72 15.47 17.12 -20.67
C ASP A 72 15.74 15.60 -20.50
N ALA A 73 15.03 14.95 -19.58
CA ALA A 73 15.15 13.51 -19.36
C ALA A 73 14.74 12.70 -20.60
N SER A 74 15.18 11.43 -20.65
CA SER A 74 14.86 10.54 -21.77
C SER A 74 13.55 9.78 -21.58
N TYR A 75 12.92 9.36 -22.68
CA TYR A 75 11.78 8.43 -22.65
C TYR A 75 12.13 7.07 -22.02
N LEU A 76 13.41 6.66 -22.08
CA LEU A 76 13.87 5.45 -21.41
C LEU A 76 13.75 5.59 -19.89
N LEU A 77 14.18 6.73 -19.32
CA LEU A 77 14.03 7.00 -17.90
C LEU A 77 12.55 7.05 -17.49
N LEU A 78 11.70 7.69 -18.30
CA LEU A 78 10.24 7.68 -18.10
C LEU A 78 9.70 6.26 -17.98
N GLY A 79 10.04 5.40 -18.95
CA GLY A 79 9.59 4.01 -18.99
C GLY A 79 10.08 3.23 -17.78
N LEU A 80 11.36 3.35 -17.41
CA LEU A 80 11.94 2.68 -16.26
C LEU A 80 11.24 3.09 -14.96
N LEU A 81 11.15 4.39 -14.67
CA LEU A 81 10.51 4.88 -13.44
C LEU A 81 9.04 4.46 -13.36
N PHE A 82 8.30 4.59 -14.46
CA PHE A 82 6.89 4.24 -14.49
C PHE A 82 6.68 2.73 -14.28
N ILE A 83 7.40 1.89 -15.03
CA ILE A 83 7.27 0.42 -14.94
C ILE A 83 7.72 -0.07 -13.56
N SER A 84 8.80 0.50 -12.99
CA SER A 84 9.23 0.19 -11.62
C SER A 84 8.14 0.52 -10.61
N GLY A 85 7.49 1.68 -10.72
CA GLY A 85 6.37 2.06 -9.87
C GLY A 85 5.20 1.06 -9.96
N VAL A 86 4.79 0.69 -11.18
CA VAL A 86 3.72 -0.31 -11.40
C VAL A 86 4.11 -1.68 -10.85
N PHE A 87 5.34 -2.11 -11.07
CA PHE A 87 5.84 -3.39 -10.56
C PHE A 87 5.80 -3.44 -9.02
N VAL A 88 6.28 -2.38 -8.35
CA VAL A 88 6.25 -2.32 -6.89
C VAL A 88 4.81 -2.28 -6.36
N GLN A 89 3.88 -1.58 -7.03
CA GLN A 89 2.46 -1.62 -6.65
C GLN A 89 1.86 -3.03 -6.74
N ALA A 90 2.11 -3.74 -7.85
CA ALA A 90 1.67 -5.13 -8.02
C ALA A 90 2.25 -6.04 -6.93
N PHE A 91 3.55 -5.89 -6.67
CA PHE A 91 4.26 -6.68 -5.67
C PHE A 91 3.77 -6.38 -4.25
N SER A 92 3.57 -5.12 -3.88
CA SER A 92 2.98 -4.71 -2.61
C SER A 92 1.56 -5.26 -2.43
N SER A 93 0.71 -5.16 -3.46
CA SER A 93 -0.65 -5.73 -3.41
C SER A 93 -0.62 -7.23 -3.11
N MET A 94 0.23 -7.98 -3.83
CA MET A 94 0.42 -9.41 -3.59
C MET A 94 0.90 -9.70 -2.16
N LEU A 95 1.92 -8.97 -1.67
CA LEU A 95 2.43 -9.14 -0.32
C LEU A 95 1.37 -8.84 0.74
N PHE A 96 0.54 -7.83 0.56
CA PHE A 96 -0.55 -7.52 1.49
C PHE A 96 -1.68 -8.57 1.46
N PHE A 97 -1.99 -9.17 0.30
CA PHE A 97 -2.89 -10.33 0.26
C PHE A 97 -2.31 -11.54 1.00
N LEU A 98 -1.02 -11.83 0.79
CA LEU A 98 -0.32 -12.91 1.49
C LEU A 98 -0.26 -12.64 3.00
N ALA A 99 0.04 -11.41 3.41
CA ALA A 99 0.04 -10.98 4.81
C ALA A 99 -1.37 -11.10 5.42
N SER A 100 -2.42 -10.70 4.70
CA SER A 100 -3.81 -10.86 5.14
C SER A 100 -4.16 -12.33 5.36
N PHE A 101 -3.80 -13.21 4.42
CA PHE A 101 -4.05 -14.64 4.54
C PHE A 101 -3.24 -15.28 5.68
N ALA A 102 -1.97 -14.92 5.81
CA ALA A 102 -1.08 -15.38 6.87
C ALA A 102 -1.54 -14.93 8.26
N PHE A 103 -2.02 -13.68 8.37
CA PHE A 103 -2.65 -13.13 9.56
C PHE A 103 -3.92 -13.92 9.92
N TRP A 104 -4.81 -14.15 8.93
CA TRP A 104 -6.03 -14.92 9.14
C TRP A 104 -5.79 -16.37 9.57
N ARG A 105 -4.70 -16.98 9.07
CA ARG A 105 -4.29 -18.36 9.39
C ARG A 105 -3.41 -18.46 10.63
N GLU A 106 -3.01 -17.34 11.23
CA GLU A 106 -2.08 -17.29 12.37
C GLU A 106 -0.72 -18.00 12.10
N ARG A 107 -0.22 -17.93 10.87
CA ARG A 107 1.02 -18.63 10.45
C ARG A 107 2.03 -17.69 9.81
N ASN A 108 3.22 -17.59 10.40
CA ASN A 108 4.35 -16.79 9.87
C ASN A 108 3.96 -15.33 9.50
N LYS A 109 2.93 -14.78 10.17
CA LYS A 109 2.28 -13.52 9.79
C LYS A 109 3.23 -12.32 9.83
N TRP A 110 4.09 -12.24 10.85
CA TRP A 110 4.96 -11.09 11.06
C TRP A 110 5.97 -10.86 9.96
N LYS A 111 6.55 -11.93 9.40
CA LYS A 111 7.50 -11.81 8.29
C LYS A 111 6.83 -11.18 7.07
N LEU A 112 5.62 -11.62 6.73
CA LEU A 112 4.88 -11.12 5.58
C LEU A 112 4.34 -9.72 5.81
N ILE A 113 3.81 -9.43 7.01
CA ILE A 113 3.34 -8.08 7.37
C ILE A 113 4.49 -7.08 7.27
N ASN A 114 5.62 -7.36 7.94
CA ASN A 114 6.77 -6.46 7.93
C ASN A 114 7.33 -6.28 6.52
N LEU A 115 7.39 -7.35 5.72
CA LEU A 115 7.87 -7.27 4.34
C LEU A 115 6.92 -6.44 3.46
N ALA A 116 5.61 -6.65 3.57
CA ALA A 116 4.60 -5.88 2.83
C ALA A 116 4.74 -4.38 3.11
N PHE A 117 4.76 -4.00 4.38
CA PHE A 117 4.94 -2.60 4.80
C PHE A 117 6.31 -2.04 4.40
N ALA A 118 7.40 -2.81 4.54
CA ALA A 118 8.72 -2.32 4.16
C ALA A 118 8.80 -1.98 2.68
N ILE A 119 8.30 -2.84 1.80
CA ILE A 119 8.31 -2.64 0.35
C ILE A 119 7.41 -1.47 -0.06
N SER A 120 6.20 -1.35 0.51
CA SER A 120 5.31 -0.23 0.19
C SER A 120 5.84 1.10 0.71
N MET A 121 6.42 1.15 1.90
CA MET A 121 7.04 2.37 2.42
C MET A 121 8.25 2.80 1.59
N MET A 122 9.05 1.85 1.10
CA MET A 122 10.17 2.14 0.18
C MET A 122 9.68 2.80 -1.11
N LEU A 123 8.51 2.43 -1.63
CA LEU A 123 7.90 3.09 -2.78
C LEU A 123 7.60 4.57 -2.48
N TRP A 124 6.92 4.84 -1.36
CA TRP A 124 6.57 6.22 -0.99
C TRP A 124 7.81 7.06 -0.71
N ALA A 125 8.79 6.51 -0.01
CA ALA A 125 10.06 7.18 0.23
C ALA A 125 10.79 7.48 -1.09
N ALA A 126 10.77 6.56 -2.06
CA ALA A 126 11.36 6.80 -3.38
C ALA A 126 10.66 7.94 -4.12
N PHE A 127 9.33 8.07 -4.04
CA PHE A 127 8.63 9.21 -4.64
C PHE A 127 9.00 10.55 -3.99
N VAL A 128 9.10 10.61 -2.66
CA VAL A 128 9.56 11.82 -1.96
C VAL A 128 10.99 12.21 -2.38
N ILE A 129 11.88 11.23 -2.52
CA ILE A 129 13.25 11.48 -3.02
C ILE A 129 13.23 11.99 -4.47
N ILE A 130 12.39 11.41 -5.33
CA ILE A 130 12.24 11.84 -6.72
C ILE A 130 11.73 13.29 -6.78
N GLU A 131 10.76 13.66 -5.95
CA GLU A 131 10.23 15.03 -5.88
C GLU A 131 11.31 16.04 -5.47
N GLU A 132 12.19 15.67 -4.54
CA GLU A 132 13.35 16.50 -4.16
C GLU A 132 14.37 16.62 -5.30
N ILE A 133 14.68 15.52 -6.00
CA ILE A 133 15.63 15.53 -7.13
C ILE A 133 15.14 16.46 -8.26
N PHE A 134 13.83 16.42 -8.56
CA PHE A 134 13.23 17.20 -9.64
C PHE A 134 12.66 18.55 -9.18
N ILE A 135 12.77 18.90 -7.89
CA ILE A 135 12.28 20.15 -7.30
C ILE A 135 10.82 20.43 -7.71
N ASP A 136 9.96 19.42 -7.56
CA ASP A 136 8.53 19.51 -7.85
C ASP A 136 7.72 18.83 -6.74
N TYR A 137 7.17 19.65 -5.86
CA TYR A 137 6.47 19.22 -4.65
C TYR A 137 4.96 19.11 -4.85
N SER A 138 4.48 19.06 -6.09
CA SER A 138 3.04 19.05 -6.40
C SER A 138 2.30 17.86 -5.76
N TYR A 139 2.99 16.72 -5.58
CA TYR A 139 2.42 15.50 -5.00
C TYR A 139 3.06 15.09 -3.66
N GLU A 140 4.07 15.83 -3.18
CA GLU A 140 4.83 15.49 -1.97
C GLU A 140 3.92 15.38 -0.74
N PRO A 141 2.96 16.29 -0.49
CA PRO A 141 2.06 16.15 0.64
C PRO A 141 1.26 14.85 0.61
N THR A 142 0.96 14.30 -0.57
CA THR A 142 0.26 13.03 -0.72
C THR A 142 1.18 11.86 -0.38
N HIS A 143 2.40 11.84 -0.92
CA HIS A 143 3.37 10.77 -0.65
C HIS A 143 3.80 10.73 0.83
N LEU A 144 4.03 11.88 1.45
CA LEU A 144 4.33 11.96 2.88
C LEU A 144 3.17 11.44 3.75
N ARG A 145 1.92 11.76 3.38
CA ARG A 145 0.73 11.25 4.08
C ARG A 145 0.59 9.73 3.97
N LEU A 146 0.84 9.16 2.78
CA LEU A 146 0.80 7.72 2.56
C LEU A 146 1.91 7.00 3.33
N LEU A 147 3.14 7.52 3.28
CA LEU A 147 4.27 7.00 4.05
C LEU A 147 3.98 7.02 5.56
N ALA A 148 3.47 8.14 6.08
CA ALA A 148 3.11 8.28 7.48
C ALA A 148 1.96 7.33 7.88
N LEU A 149 0.94 7.19 7.03
CA LEU A 149 -0.19 6.30 7.30
C LEU A 149 0.26 4.83 7.36
N GLU A 150 1.17 4.41 6.49
CA GLU A 150 1.75 3.07 6.52
C GLU A 150 2.61 2.84 7.76
N LEU A 151 3.44 3.81 8.14
CA LEU A 151 4.23 3.75 9.37
C LEU A 151 3.34 3.63 10.61
N VAL A 152 2.31 4.48 10.72
CA VAL A 152 1.34 4.44 11.83
C VAL A 152 0.60 3.11 11.84
N SER A 153 0.22 2.59 10.67
CA SER A 153 -0.43 1.28 10.54
C SER A 153 0.50 0.16 11.04
N LEU A 154 1.77 0.15 10.65
CA LEU A 154 2.76 -0.82 11.10
C LEU A 154 2.98 -0.72 12.62
N LEU A 155 3.09 0.50 13.17
CA LEU A 155 3.19 0.71 14.60
C LEU A 155 1.94 0.19 15.34
N ALA A 156 0.75 0.44 14.81
CA ALA A 156 -0.50 -0.11 15.37
C ALA A 156 -0.49 -1.64 15.36
N PHE A 157 0.08 -2.27 14.33
CA PHE A 157 0.25 -3.72 14.27
C PHE A 157 1.11 -4.27 15.40
N HIS A 158 2.23 -3.61 15.70
CA HIS A 158 3.21 -4.06 16.71
C HIS A 158 2.87 -3.63 18.15
N LEU A 159 2.20 -2.50 18.33
CA LEU A 159 1.94 -1.92 19.66
C LEU A 159 0.56 -2.25 20.22
N LEU A 160 -0.44 -2.50 19.37
CA LEU A 160 -1.77 -2.91 19.84
C LEU A 160 -1.76 -4.41 20.16
N ALA A 161 -2.44 -4.77 21.24
CA ALA A 161 -2.56 -6.16 21.69
C ALA A 161 -3.02 -7.10 20.56
N ASP A 162 -2.43 -8.29 20.50
CA ASP A 162 -2.94 -9.39 19.68
C ASP A 162 -3.84 -10.26 20.54
N GLU A 163 -5.05 -10.53 20.07
CA GLU A 163 -5.72 -11.76 20.46
C GLU A 163 -5.55 -12.78 19.35
N THR A 164 -4.75 -13.79 19.66
CA THR A 164 -4.81 -15.07 18.99
C THR A 164 -6.24 -15.60 19.14
N LYS A 165 -6.94 -15.88 18.03
CA LYS A 165 -8.13 -16.75 18.08
C LYS A 165 -7.74 -18.02 18.85
N LYS A 166 -8.30 -18.20 20.05
CA LYS A 166 -8.21 -19.48 20.76
C LYS A 166 -9.15 -20.48 20.12
#